data_AF-A0A2M7JN86-F1
#
_entry.id   AF-A0A2M7JN86-F1
#
_cell.length_a   1.000
_cell.length_b   1.000
_cell.length_c   1.000
_cell.angle_alpha   90.00
_cell.angle_beta   90.00
_cell.angle_gamma   90.00
#
_symmetry.space_group_name_H-M   'P 1'
#
loop_
_entity.id
_entity.type
_entity.pdbx_description
1 polymer ?
#
loop_
_entity_poly.entity_id
_entity_poly.type
_entity_poly.pdbx_seq_one_letter_code
_entity_poly.pdbx_strand_id
1 'polypeptide(L)'
;MSLEGDLVLLHYQNQPALFARIEGIVPDAKKDWYQVTLLLLTVPPHSVTWILREEYINGAEFTMGGVPMKLAPVPMTAPGKQGKAEEGKTGTVATGKVIPVNFRKS
;
A
#
# COMPACT_ATOMS: atom_id res chain seq x y z
N MET A 1 4.74 6.66 -10.70
CA MET A 1 3.28 6.79 -10.73
C MET A 1 2.70 5.41 -10.57
N SER A 2 1.76 5.25 -9.64
CA SER A 2 1.03 3.99 -9.46
C SER A 2 0.15 3.72 -10.67
N LEU A 3 0.11 2.48 -11.14
CA LEU A 3 -0.63 2.04 -12.32
C LEU A 3 -1.77 1.10 -11.93
N GLU A 4 -2.63 0.78 -12.91
CA GLU A 4 -3.63 -0.27 -12.74
C GLU A 4 -2.97 -1.61 -12.39
N GLY A 5 -3.53 -2.31 -11.42
CA GLY A 5 -2.97 -3.54 -10.85
C GLY A 5 -2.01 -3.32 -9.67
N ASP A 6 -1.49 -2.11 -9.48
CA ASP A 6 -0.57 -1.82 -8.38
C ASP A 6 -1.28 -1.91 -7.03
N LEU A 7 -0.52 -2.34 -6.02
CA LEU A 7 -0.96 -2.43 -4.65
C LEU A 7 -0.49 -1.19 -3.88
N VAL A 8 -1.41 -0.59 -3.14
CA VAL A 8 -1.17 0.59 -2.33
C VAL A 8 -1.60 0.34 -0.89
N LEU A 9 -0.84 0.88 0.06
CA LEU A 9 -1.20 0.94 1.46
C LEU A 9 -1.89 2.28 1.73
N LEU A 10 -3.15 2.20 2.17
CA LEU A 10 -3.91 3.36 2.60
C LEU A 10 -3.55 3.69 4.05
N HIS A 11 -3.08 4.91 4.27
CA HIS A 11 -2.95 5.47 5.61
C HIS A 11 -4.22 6.25 5.96
N TYR A 12 -4.74 6.02 7.16
CA TYR A 12 -5.86 6.73 7.77
C TYR A 12 -5.37 7.38 9.05
N GLN A 13 -5.56 8.69 9.22
CA GLN A 13 -5.05 9.43 10.37
C GLN A 13 -3.53 9.23 10.59
N ASN A 14 -2.76 9.28 9.51
CA ASN A 14 -1.31 9.07 9.48
C ASN A 14 -0.84 7.68 9.94
N GLN A 15 -1.76 6.74 10.16
CA GLN A 15 -1.46 5.35 10.51
C GLN A 15 -1.79 4.42 9.33
N PRO A 16 -0.98 3.38 9.08
CA PRO A 16 -1.31 2.39 8.06
C PRO A 16 -2.60 1.67 8.44
N ALA A 17 -3.57 1.60 7.53
CA ALA A 17 -4.90 1.09 7.82
C ALA A 17 -5.23 -0.18 7.05
N LEU A 18 -5.14 -0.13 5.71
CA LEU A 18 -5.54 -1.25 4.84
C LEU A 18 -4.85 -1.20 3.49
N PHE A 19 -4.75 -2.34 2.84
CA PHE A 19 -4.28 -2.42 1.46
C PHE A 19 -5.44 -2.27 0.48
N ALA A 20 -5.16 -1.63 -0.65
CA ALA A 20 -6.04 -1.57 -1.80
C ALA A 20 -5.26 -1.90 -3.07
N ARG A 21 -5.95 -2.41 -4.08
CA ARG A 21 -5.43 -2.52 -5.45
C ARG A 21 -6.07 -1.45 -6.31
N ILE A 22 -5.28 -0.82 -7.17
CA ILE A 22 -5.80 0.11 -8.18
C ILE A 22 -6.44 -0.71 -9.30
N GLU A 23 -7.74 -0.54 -9.51
CA GLU A 23 -8.49 -1.21 -10.59
C GLU A 23 -8.57 -0.34 -11.85
N GLY A 24 -8.49 0.99 -11.72
CA GLY A 24 -8.60 1.89 -12.86
C GLY A 24 -8.20 3.32 -12.52
N ILE A 25 -7.58 4.03 -13.47
CA ILE A 25 -7.29 5.47 -13.36
C ILE A 25 -7.77 6.18 -14.63
N VAL A 26 -8.87 6.92 -14.54
CA VAL A 26 -9.47 7.62 -15.69
C VAL A 26 -9.42 9.14 -15.46
N PRO A 27 -9.05 9.96 -16.45
CA PRO A 27 -9.10 11.42 -16.32
C PRO A 27 -10.50 11.93 -15.95
N ASP A 28 -10.58 12.86 -15.01
CA ASP A 28 -11.82 13.58 -14.67
C ASP A 28 -11.94 14.86 -15.54
N ALA A 29 -13.08 15.55 -15.49
CA ALA A 29 -13.35 16.78 -16.21
C ALA A 29 -12.38 17.94 -15.86
N LYS A 30 -11.74 17.87 -14.68
CA LYS A 30 -10.73 18.85 -14.25
C LYS A 30 -9.32 18.34 -14.59
N LYS A 31 -8.49 19.24 -15.12
CA LYS A 31 -7.08 18.96 -15.40
C LYS A 31 -6.36 18.45 -14.14
N ASP A 32 -5.58 17.38 -14.28
CA ASP A 32 -4.78 16.72 -13.24
C ASP A 32 -5.60 16.04 -12.13
N TRP A 33 -6.91 15.89 -12.33
CA TRP A 33 -7.79 15.07 -11.51
C TRP A 33 -8.18 13.77 -12.23
N TYR A 34 -8.34 12.72 -11.46
CA TYR A 34 -8.59 11.37 -11.95
C TYR A 34 -9.62 10.68 -11.09
N GLN A 35 -10.51 9.92 -11.72
CA GLN A 35 -11.35 8.93 -11.07
C GLN A 35 -10.53 7.65 -10.90
N VAL A 36 -10.17 7.37 -9.66
CA VAL A 36 -9.38 6.21 -9.28
C VAL A 36 -10.29 5.19 -8.62
N THR A 37 -10.44 4.03 -9.25
CA THR A 37 -11.18 2.91 -8.67
C THR A 37 -10.21 2.04 -7.88
N LEU A 38 -10.53 1.82 -6.61
CA LEU A 38 -9.73 1.08 -5.65
C LEU A 38 -10.52 -0.12 -5.15
N LEU A 39 -9.93 -1.31 -5.23
CA LEU A 39 -10.43 -2.50 -4.56
C LEU A 39 -9.78 -2.59 -3.17
N LEU A 40 -10.54 -2.31 -2.12
CA LEU A 40 -10.12 -2.50 -0.73
C LEU A 40 -10.04 -4.00 -0.45
N LEU A 41 -8.87 -4.44 0.01
CA LEU A 41 -8.56 -5.84 0.28
C LEU A 41 -8.97 -6.26 1.70
N THR A 42 -10.23 -5.96 2.05
CA THR A 42 -10.87 -6.34 3.32
C THR A 42 -11.64 -7.66 3.19
N VAL A 43 -12.21 -8.16 4.29
CA VAL A 43 -13.14 -9.30 4.27
C VAL A 43 -14.52 -8.83 4.75
N PRO A 44 -15.51 -8.72 3.85
CA PRO A 44 -15.43 -8.96 2.41
C PRO A 44 -14.68 -7.84 1.65
N PRO A 45 -14.22 -8.10 0.41
CA PRO A 45 -13.62 -7.06 -0.42
C PRO A 45 -14.66 -6.04 -0.87
N HIS A 46 -14.24 -4.78 -1.01
CA HIS A 46 -15.11 -3.67 -1.41
C HIS A 46 -14.43 -2.78 -2.45
N SER A 47 -15.15 -2.39 -3.50
CA SER A 47 -14.64 -1.41 -4.47
C SER A 47 -15.18 -0.03 -4.16
N VAL A 48 -14.31 0.98 -4.26
CA VAL A 48 -14.67 2.41 -4.15
C VAL A 48 -14.05 3.19 -5.29
N THR A 49 -14.65 4.30 -5.67
CA THR A 49 -14.09 5.21 -6.68
C THR A 49 -13.92 6.59 -6.06
N TRP A 50 -12.69 7.12 -6.09
CA TRP A 50 -12.35 8.44 -5.54
C TRP A 50 -11.87 9.37 -6.65
N ILE A 51 -12.18 10.65 -6.52
CA ILE A 51 -11.65 11.69 -7.41
C ILE A 51 -10.39 12.26 -6.74
N LEU A 52 -9.22 11.90 -7.26
CA LEU A 52 -7.91 12.23 -6.70
C LEU A 52 -7.10 13.04 -7.69
N ARG A 53 -6.20 13.88 -7.18
CA ARG A 53 -5.17 14.52 -7.99
C ARG A 53 -4.01 13.57 -8.21
N GLU A 54 -3.25 13.80 -9.28
CA GLU A 54 -2.04 13.04 -9.60
C GLU A 54 -1.06 12.98 -8.40
N GLU A 55 -0.85 14.10 -7.72
CA GLU A 55 0.01 14.19 -6.53
C GLU A 55 -0.41 13.23 -5.41
N TYR A 56 -1.72 13.03 -5.19
CA TYR A 56 -2.24 12.14 -4.15
C TYR A 56 -2.07 10.67 -4.51
N ILE A 57 -2.21 10.32 -5.80
CA ILE A 57 -1.95 8.97 -6.33
C ILE A 57 -0.47 8.61 -6.17
N ASN A 58 0.40 9.61 -6.24
CA ASN A 58 1.85 9.49 -6.01
C ASN A 58 2.25 9.55 -4.52
N GLY A 59 1.28 9.60 -3.61
CA GLY A 59 1.50 9.51 -2.17
C GLY A 59 1.67 10.83 -1.43
N ALA A 60 1.30 11.96 -2.04
CA ALA A 60 1.05 13.17 -1.27
C ALA A 60 -0.14 12.96 -0.30
N GLU A 61 -0.11 13.68 0.82
CA GLU A 61 -1.19 13.66 1.80
C GLU A 61 -2.39 14.47 1.28
N PHE A 62 -3.59 13.98 1.58
CA PHE A 62 -4.84 14.65 1.24
C PHE A 62 -5.87 14.44 2.35
N THR A 63 -7.00 15.13 2.26
CA THR A 63 -8.07 15.00 3.24
C THR A 63 -9.35 14.48 2.60
N MET A 64 -10.00 13.53 3.24
CA MET A 64 -11.36 13.11 2.91
C MET A 64 -12.28 13.42 4.09
N GLY A 65 -13.22 14.35 3.92
CA GLY A 65 -14.12 14.76 5.01
C GLY A 65 -13.39 15.34 6.23
N GLY A 66 -12.24 16.00 6.03
CA GLY A 66 -11.40 16.54 7.10
C GLY A 66 -10.45 15.52 7.75
N VAL A 67 -10.50 14.25 7.35
CA VAL A 67 -9.59 13.22 7.86
C VAL A 67 -8.38 13.09 6.94
N PRO A 68 -7.14 13.13 7.46
CA PRO A 68 -5.94 13.00 6.65
C PRO A 68 -5.75 11.55 6.18
N MET A 69 -5.42 11.43 4.90
CA MET A 69 -5.29 10.20 4.12
C MET A 69 -4.02 10.26 3.27
N LYS A 70 -3.46 9.09 2.94
CA LYS A 70 -2.30 8.96 2.03
C LYS A 70 -2.29 7.59 1.38
N LEU A 71 -1.87 7.53 0.11
CA LEU A 71 -1.65 6.29 -0.63
C LEU A 71 -0.13 6.03 -0.73
N ALA A 72 0.36 4.99 -0.05
CA ALA A 72 1.76 4.60 -0.14
C ALA A 72 1.92 3.43 -1.13
N PRO A 73 2.75 3.53 -2.18
CA PRO A 73 2.96 2.43 -3.12
C PRO A 73 3.65 1.25 -2.42
N VAL A 74 3.21 0.04 -2.71
CA VAL A 74 3.82 -1.19 -2.18
C VAL A 74 4.69 -1.83 -3.26
N PRO A 75 6.00 -2.05 -3.00
CA PRO A 75 6.88 -2.63 -3.99
C PRO A 75 6.49 -4.08 -4.30
N MET A 76 6.16 -4.36 -5.56
CA MET A 76 5.93 -5.71 -6.04
C MET A 76 7.27 -6.41 -6.27
N THR A 77 7.51 -7.51 -5.55
CA THR A 77 8.69 -8.34 -5.76
C THR A 77 8.36 -9.46 -6.73
N ALA A 78 9.09 -9.55 -7.84
CA ALA A 78 8.94 -10.67 -8.76
C ALA A 78 9.32 -11.99 -8.05
N PRO A 79 8.51 -13.06 -8.18
CA PRO A 79 8.86 -14.35 -7.59
C PRO A 79 10.21 -14.81 -8.17
N GLY A 80 11.21 -14.97 -7.29
CA GLY A 80 12.58 -15.36 -7.64
C GLY A 80 13.66 -14.30 -7.43
N LYS A 81 13.33 -13.04 -7.12
CA LYS A 81 14.29 -12.04 -6.65
C LYS A 81 13.95 -11.64 -5.21
N GLN A 82 14.50 -12.37 -4.23
CA GLN A 82 14.58 -11.85 -2.85
C GLN A 82 15.52 -10.64 -2.86
N GLY A 83 14.97 -9.46 -3.14
CA GLY A 83 15.64 -8.18 -2.92
C GLY A 83 15.60 -7.88 -1.44
N LYS A 84 16.77 -7.72 -0.83
CA LYS A 84 16.98 -7.26 0.55
C LYS A 84 15.97 -6.16 0.91
N ALA A 85 15.21 -6.38 1.97
CA ALA A 85 14.58 -5.29 2.69
C ALA A 85 15.67 -4.26 3.03
N GLU A 86 15.43 -2.98 2.72
CA GLU A 86 16.25 -1.89 3.22
C GLU A 86 16.07 -1.83 4.74
N GLU A 87 16.99 -2.47 5.44
CA GLU A 87 17.26 -2.23 6.85
C GLU A 87 17.68 -0.76 7.01
N GLY A 88 16.79 0.03 7.62
CA GLY A 88 17.19 1.25 8.29
C GLY A 88 18.30 0.92 9.29
N LYS A 89 19.51 1.39 9.01
CA LYS A 89 20.65 1.33 9.93
C LYS A 89 20.29 2.00 11.25
N THR A 90 20.19 1.24 12.33
CA THR A 90 20.76 1.60 13.64
C THR A 90 21.02 0.31 14.45
N GLY A 91 22.28 0.06 14.84
CA GLY A 91 22.61 -0.74 16.03
C GLY A 91 22.99 -2.23 15.87
N THR A 92 24.28 -2.49 15.64
CA THR A 92 25.16 -3.51 16.24
C THR A 92 24.56 -4.75 16.97
N VAL A 93 24.78 -5.93 16.35
CA VAL A 93 25.22 -7.26 16.89
C VAL A 93 24.30 -8.08 17.84
N ALA A 94 23.85 -9.26 17.37
CA ALA A 94 24.27 -10.58 17.88
C ALA A 94 23.61 -11.72 17.06
N THR A 95 24.40 -12.70 16.64
CA THR A 95 23.98 -13.91 15.90
C THR A 95 22.98 -14.75 16.69
N GLY A 96 21.71 -14.73 16.28
CA GLY A 96 20.64 -15.54 16.88
C GLY A 96 20.55 -16.94 16.27
N LYS A 97 20.77 -17.94 17.13
CA LYS A 97 20.70 -19.39 16.85
C LYS A 97 19.28 -19.80 16.43
N VAL A 98 19.13 -20.43 15.26
CA VAL A 98 17.86 -20.98 14.77
C VAL A 98 17.41 -22.15 15.65
N ILE A 99 16.22 -22.04 16.24
CA ILE A 99 15.57 -23.14 16.97
C ILE A 99 14.53 -23.77 16.02
N PRO A 100 14.62 -25.07 15.67
CA PRO A 100 13.58 -25.73 14.90
C PRO A 100 12.35 -25.99 15.76
N VAL A 101 11.18 -25.60 15.24
CA VAL A 101 9.87 -25.84 15.87
C VAL A 101 9.40 -27.25 15.48
N ASN A 102 9.40 -28.18 16.43
CA ASN A 102 8.82 -29.50 16.23
C ASN A 102 7.30 -29.45 16.49
N PHE A 103 6.51 -29.70 15.44
CA PHE A 103 5.08 -29.95 15.57
C PHE A 103 4.85 -31.33 16.19
N ARG A 104 4.30 -31.36 17.41
CA ARG A 104 3.80 -32.59 18.03
C ARG A 104 2.38 -32.81 17.53
N LYS A 105 2.16 -33.86 16.73
CA LYS A 105 0.79 -34.35 16.45
C LYS A 105 0.22 -34.96 17.73
N SER A 106 -1.02 -34.60 18.04
CA SER A 106 -1.83 -35.19 19.12
C SER A 106 -2.24 -36.62 18.79
#